data_AF-A0A9P0L2T7-F1
#
_entry.id   AF-A0A9P0L2T7-F1
#
_cell.length_a   1.000
_cell.length_b   1.000
_cell.length_c   1.000
_cell.angle_alpha   90.00
_cell.angle_beta   90.00
_cell.angle_gamma   90.00
#
_symmetry.space_group_name_H-M   'P 1'
#
loop_
_entity.id
_entity.type
_entity.pdbx_description
1 polymer ?
#
loop_
_entity_poly.entity_id
_entity_poly.type
_entity_poly.pdbx_seq_one_letter_code
_entity_poly.pdbx_strand_id
1 'polypeptide(L)'
;MLQNSRRFRYLCAALQSFHLNSSHITIRNGAKCTSAFQFQIRGKKDDSSISSLFIPVQVKSTPDDINVGEELTGTLNKSDLLKVLNKFYQNREIKHLLMENGLDNYLQHQAYVSFRRFCLEAQNLPVDIHVVFSDILQGAGNETDLFPYFLRHAKLMFPHLDCMDDLRKISDLRSPANWYPQARAMNRKVIFHAGPTNSGKTYHALERFLTAKSGVYCGPLKLLANEVFNKCNTRGTPCDLVTGEERSYADPAGNPSGHVSCTVEMTSLSNPYEVAIIDEIQMIKDPQRGWAWTRALLGIMAEEIHLCGEAGAVDLVRQLTLTTGEDLEVRHYKRLTSLKVEDSALGSLDNVLPGDCIVCFSKNDIYSVSRTIEASGREVAVIYGGLPPGTKLAQAAKFNDPDSSCKILVATDAIGMGLNLCVII
;
A
#
# COMPACT_ATOMS: atom_id res chain seq x y z
N MET A 1 25.00 24.50 34.98
CA MET A 1 25.98 23.48 34.57
C MET A 1 25.44 22.80 33.31
N LEU A 2 25.53 23.43 32.14
CA LEU A 2 26.61 23.26 31.14
C LEU A 2 26.94 21.80 30.79
N GLN A 3 26.09 21.18 29.96
CA GLN A 3 26.46 20.28 28.85
C GLN A 3 25.20 19.92 28.05
N ASN A 4 24.91 20.66 26.97
CA ASN A 4 24.13 20.18 25.79
C ASN A 4 24.01 21.19 24.63
N SER A 5 24.87 22.20 24.54
CA SER A 5 24.77 23.29 23.54
C SER A 5 25.54 23.05 22.22
N ARG A 6 25.66 21.81 21.74
CA ARG A 6 26.36 21.49 20.47
C ARG A 6 25.53 20.83 19.35
N ARG A 7 24.19 20.84 19.44
CA ARG A 7 23.31 20.31 18.37
C ARG A 7 22.46 21.33 17.61
N PHE A 8 22.72 22.64 17.76
CA PHE A 8 21.89 23.72 17.17
C PHE A 8 22.68 24.71 16.27
N ARG A 9 23.60 24.23 15.43
CA ARG A 9 24.37 25.10 14.49
C ARG A 9 24.40 24.67 13.01
N TYR A 10 23.46 23.86 12.55
CA TYR A 10 23.41 23.44 11.13
C TYR A 10 22.07 23.70 10.42
N LEU A 11 21.32 24.73 10.84
CA LEU A 11 20.05 25.07 10.16
C LEU A 11 19.83 26.56 9.84
N CYS A 12 20.89 27.36 9.76
CA CYS A 12 20.82 28.75 9.29
C CYS A 12 22.01 29.08 8.38
N ALA A 13 21.99 28.60 7.13
CA ALA A 13 22.84 29.10 6.05
C ALA A 13 22.36 28.57 4.69
N ALA A 14 21.22 29.07 4.19
CA ALA A 14 20.86 29.03 2.77
C ALA A 14 19.60 29.88 2.49
N LEU A 15 19.59 31.13 2.95
CA LEU A 15 18.59 32.12 2.54
C LEU A 15 19.31 33.46 2.38
N GLN A 16 19.83 33.71 1.18
CA GLN A 16 19.94 35.04 0.56
C GLN A 16 20.65 34.91 -0.79
N SER A 17 20.23 35.76 -1.73
CA SER A 17 20.80 36.05 -3.06
C SER A 17 20.50 35.11 -4.23
N PHE A 18 19.35 35.35 -4.89
CA PHE A 18 19.24 35.25 -6.34
C PHE A 18 18.74 36.59 -6.89
N HIS A 19 19.66 37.39 -7.43
CA HIS A 19 19.37 38.49 -8.34
C HIS A 19 19.52 37.98 -9.78
N LEU A 20 18.51 38.25 -10.60
CA LEU A 20 18.55 38.08 -12.05
C LEU A 20 19.54 39.08 -12.68
N ASN A 21 20.39 38.61 -13.58
CA ASN A 21 20.83 39.40 -14.73
C ASN A 21 21.22 38.51 -15.91
N SER A 22 20.84 38.98 -17.10
CA SER A 22 20.90 38.30 -18.39
C SER A 22 22.29 38.25 -19.02
N SER A 23 22.35 37.58 -20.18
CA SER A 23 23.34 37.63 -21.27
C SER A 23 24.63 36.80 -21.10
N HIS A 24 24.65 35.58 -21.66
CA HIS A 24 25.38 35.27 -22.90
C HIS A 24 25.16 33.80 -23.32
N ILE A 25 24.87 33.64 -24.61
CA ILE A 25 24.67 32.37 -25.30
C ILE A 25 26.04 31.73 -25.58
N THR A 26 26.26 30.50 -25.10
CA THR A 26 27.24 29.59 -25.71
C THR A 26 26.71 28.16 -25.64
N ILE A 27 26.42 27.59 -26.82
CA ILE A 27 25.93 26.23 -27.05
C ILE A 27 27.05 25.24 -26.74
N ARG A 28 26.82 24.28 -25.82
CA ARG A 28 27.56 23.00 -25.77
C ARG A 28 26.79 21.92 -25.02
N ASN A 29 26.34 20.94 -25.80
CA ASN A 29 26.10 19.51 -25.52
C ASN A 29 25.51 19.08 -24.17
N GLY A 30 24.22 18.72 -24.21
CA GLY A 30 23.68 17.46 -23.71
C GLY A 30 23.96 17.06 -22.26
N ALA A 31 23.16 17.58 -21.33
CA ALA A 31 22.95 16.97 -20.01
C ALA A 31 21.46 16.90 -19.72
N LYS A 32 20.93 15.67 -19.62
CA LYS A 32 19.55 15.38 -19.20
C LYS A 32 19.37 15.85 -17.76
N CYS A 33 18.56 16.87 -17.55
CA CYS A 33 18.13 17.32 -16.23
C CYS A 33 16.88 16.51 -15.85
N THR A 34 17.07 15.41 -15.11
CA THR A 34 15.98 14.73 -14.40
C THR A 34 16.22 14.94 -12.91
N SER A 35 15.61 15.98 -12.35
CA SER A 35 15.48 16.15 -10.90
C SER A 35 14.47 15.12 -10.38
N ALA A 36 14.92 13.88 -10.18
CA ALA A 36 14.16 12.89 -9.45
C ALA A 36 14.17 13.29 -7.97
N PHE A 37 13.01 13.70 -7.44
CA PHE A 37 12.80 13.82 -6.00
C PHE A 37 12.93 12.42 -5.39
N GLN A 38 14.13 12.12 -4.88
CA GLN A 38 14.41 10.89 -4.17
C GLN A 38 13.79 10.98 -2.78
N PHE A 39 12.57 10.46 -2.63
CA PHE A 39 12.01 10.17 -1.30
C PHE A 39 12.91 9.13 -0.63
N GLN A 40 13.76 9.56 0.30
CA GLN A 40 14.47 8.66 1.20
C GLN A 40 13.47 8.08 2.20
N ILE A 41 12.78 7.01 1.80
CA ILE A 41 12.16 6.10 2.75
C ILE A 41 13.33 5.44 3.49
N ARG A 42 13.52 5.80 4.77
CA ARG A 42 14.41 5.09 5.70
C ARG A 42 13.81 3.72 6.02
N GLY A 43 13.79 2.83 5.03
CA GLY A 43 13.67 1.40 5.25
C GLY A 43 15.00 0.92 5.83
N LYS A 44 14.96 0.02 6.83
CA LYS A 44 16.12 -0.83 7.13
C LYS A 44 16.61 -1.39 5.80
N LYS A 45 17.91 -1.24 5.50
CA LYS A 45 18.56 -2.08 4.47
C LYS A 45 18.47 -3.52 4.97
N ASP A 46 17.38 -4.21 4.63
CA ASP A 46 17.43 -5.66 4.54
C ASP A 46 18.29 -5.95 3.31
N ASP A 47 19.54 -6.28 3.57
CA ASP A 47 20.55 -6.68 2.59
C ASP A 47 20.30 -8.13 2.09
N SER A 48 19.06 -8.63 2.22
CA SER A 48 18.66 -9.90 1.61
C SER A 48 18.54 -9.67 0.11
N SER A 49 19.32 -10.41 -0.69
CA SER A 49 19.17 -10.35 -2.14
C SER A 49 17.73 -10.73 -2.50
N ILE A 50 17.12 -10.08 -3.49
CA ILE A 50 15.76 -10.38 -3.99
C ILE A 50 15.59 -11.90 -4.23
N SER A 51 16.69 -12.56 -4.59
CA SER A 51 16.77 -14.00 -4.81
C SER A 51 16.43 -14.85 -3.59
N SER A 52 16.49 -14.30 -2.37
CA SER A 52 16.03 -14.98 -1.15
C SER A 52 14.53 -15.22 -1.11
N LEU A 53 13.75 -14.55 -1.97
CA LEU A 53 12.31 -14.79 -2.11
C LEU A 53 12.02 -16.10 -2.86
N PHE A 54 12.97 -16.60 -3.65
CA PHE A 54 12.76 -17.80 -4.46
C PHE A 54 13.02 -19.06 -3.63
N ILE A 55 11.95 -19.76 -3.31
CA ILE A 55 12.00 -21.03 -2.60
C ILE A 55 12.35 -22.14 -3.62
N PRO A 56 13.41 -22.93 -3.38
CA PRO A 56 13.83 -23.94 -4.34
C PRO A 56 12.87 -25.12 -4.40
N VAL A 57 12.52 -25.52 -5.63
CA VAL A 57 11.74 -26.72 -5.89
C VAL A 57 12.66 -27.95 -5.87
N GLN A 58 12.23 -29.03 -5.23
CA GLN A 58 12.99 -30.27 -5.22
C GLN A 58 12.92 -30.96 -6.59
N VAL A 59 14.07 -31.11 -7.24
CA VAL A 59 14.21 -31.89 -8.48
C VAL A 59 14.48 -33.35 -8.12
N LYS A 60 13.59 -34.26 -8.52
CA LYS A 60 13.72 -35.71 -8.32
C LYS A 60 14.23 -36.38 -9.59
N SER A 61 15.00 -37.45 -9.45
CA SER A 61 15.34 -38.35 -10.56
C SER A 61 14.14 -39.23 -10.92
N THR A 62 13.83 -39.35 -12.20
CA THR A 62 12.88 -40.33 -12.72
C THR A 62 13.46 -41.74 -12.59
N PRO A 63 12.77 -42.70 -11.94
CA PRO A 63 13.26 -44.09 -11.80
C PRO A 63 13.19 -44.90 -13.09
N ASP A 64 12.41 -44.44 -14.08
CA ASP A 64 12.02 -45.23 -15.27
C ASP A 64 12.99 -45.11 -16.46
N ASP A 65 14.13 -44.44 -16.30
CA ASP A 65 15.14 -44.37 -17.35
C ASP A 65 15.97 -45.67 -17.34
N ILE A 66 15.79 -46.51 -18.35
CA ILE A 66 16.69 -47.63 -18.67
C ILE A 66 18.11 -47.06 -18.69
N ASN A 67 19.09 -47.77 -18.09
CA ASN A 67 20.46 -47.28 -17.92
C ASN A 67 21.29 -47.34 -19.23
N VAL A 68 20.75 -46.74 -20.29
CA VAL A 68 21.32 -46.69 -21.63
C VAL A 68 22.65 -45.95 -21.64
N GLY A 69 22.85 -44.98 -20.74
CA GLY A 69 24.12 -44.25 -20.63
C GLY A 69 25.29 -45.16 -20.24
N GLU A 70 25.09 -46.03 -19.24
CA GLU A 70 26.10 -47.00 -18.80
C GLU A 70 26.36 -48.06 -19.88
N GLU A 71 25.33 -48.51 -20.59
CA GLU A 71 25.49 -49.43 -21.72
C GLU A 71 26.32 -48.85 -22.86
N LEU A 72 26.20 -47.53 -23.12
CA LEU A 72 26.90 -46.86 -24.20
C LEU A 72 28.35 -46.47 -23.86
N THR A 73 28.62 -46.12 -22.60
CA THR A 73 29.88 -45.44 -22.22
C THR A 73 30.58 -46.02 -20.99
N GLY A 74 30.04 -47.09 -20.40
CA GLY A 74 30.57 -47.76 -19.21
C GLY A 74 30.16 -47.09 -17.89
N THR A 75 30.63 -47.64 -16.77
CA THR A 75 30.29 -47.13 -15.43
C THR A 75 31.06 -45.86 -15.07
N LEU A 76 30.37 -44.87 -14.50
CA LEU A 76 30.99 -43.63 -14.02
C LEU A 76 31.37 -43.72 -12.53
N ASN A 77 32.63 -43.43 -12.21
CA ASN A 77 33.08 -43.37 -10.82
C ASN A 77 32.65 -42.05 -10.15
N LYS A 78 31.91 -42.14 -9.04
CA LYS A 78 31.42 -40.99 -8.27
C LYS A 78 32.52 -40.02 -7.82
N SER A 79 33.72 -40.52 -7.53
CA SER A 79 34.84 -39.67 -7.10
C SER A 79 35.39 -38.79 -8.24
N ASP A 80 35.34 -39.28 -9.47
CA ASP A 80 35.79 -38.54 -10.65
C ASP A 80 34.72 -37.54 -11.11
N LEU A 81 33.43 -37.92 -11.04
CA LEU A 81 32.31 -36.98 -11.22
C LEU A 81 32.41 -35.77 -10.29
N LEU A 82 32.74 -36.00 -9.02
CA LEU A 82 32.90 -34.93 -8.04
C LEU A 82 34.04 -33.96 -8.42
N LYS A 83 35.14 -34.46 -9.00
CA LYS A 83 36.24 -33.59 -9.48
C LYS A 83 35.76 -32.70 -10.64
N VAL A 84 35.02 -33.26 -11.59
CA VAL A 84 34.45 -32.51 -12.72
C VAL A 84 33.48 -31.45 -12.22
N LEU A 85 32.54 -31.80 -11.34
CA LEU A 85 31.57 -30.87 -10.76
C LEU A 85 32.23 -29.73 -9.97
N ASN A 86 33.29 -30.02 -9.21
CA ASN A 86 34.03 -28.99 -8.48
C ASN A 86 34.79 -28.05 -9.42
N LYS A 87 35.39 -28.56 -10.52
CA LYS A 87 36.00 -27.72 -11.55
C LYS A 87 34.97 -26.83 -12.24
N PHE A 88 33.83 -27.40 -12.63
CA PHE A 88 32.68 -26.66 -13.17
C PHE A 88 32.26 -25.51 -12.27
N TYR A 89 32.07 -25.77 -10.97
CA TYR A 89 31.66 -24.74 -10.01
C TYR A 89 32.72 -23.68 -9.74
N GLN A 90 34.00 -23.97 -9.92
CA GLN A 90 35.09 -23.01 -9.73
C GLN A 90 35.38 -22.17 -10.97
N ASN A 91 34.99 -22.65 -12.16
CA ASN A 91 35.23 -21.96 -13.43
C ASN A 91 34.54 -20.59 -13.46
N ARG A 92 35.31 -19.54 -13.75
CA ARG A 92 34.84 -18.15 -13.76
C ARG A 92 33.92 -17.84 -14.93
N GLU A 93 34.15 -18.45 -16.08
CA GLU A 93 33.34 -18.26 -17.29
C GLU A 93 31.94 -18.83 -17.09
N ILE A 94 31.84 -20.01 -16.48
CA ILE A 94 30.56 -20.63 -16.12
C ILE A 94 29.77 -19.75 -15.14
N LYS A 95 30.42 -19.22 -14.10
CA LYS A 95 29.77 -18.29 -13.16
C LYS A 95 29.24 -17.04 -13.85
N HIS A 96 30.01 -16.49 -14.79
CA HIS A 96 29.60 -15.34 -15.56
C HIS A 96 28.38 -15.65 -16.44
N LEU A 97 28.42 -16.77 -17.17
CA LEU A 97 27.34 -17.23 -18.02
C LEU A 97 26.04 -17.51 -17.22
N LEU A 98 26.16 -18.02 -16.00
CA LEU A 98 25.03 -18.18 -15.08
C LEU A 98 24.43 -16.85 -14.63
N MET A 99 25.27 -15.84 -14.37
CA MET A 99 24.78 -14.48 -14.07
C MET A 99 24.02 -13.88 -15.25
N GLU A 100 24.50 -14.07 -16.49
CA GLU A 100 23.79 -13.62 -17.69
C GLU A 100 22.42 -14.32 -17.86
N ASN A 101 22.27 -15.53 -17.34
CA ASN A 101 21.02 -16.29 -17.31
C ASN A 101 20.16 -16.02 -16.07
N GLY A 102 20.47 -14.98 -15.28
CA GLY A 102 19.65 -14.55 -14.15
C GLY A 102 19.91 -15.28 -12.83
N LEU A 103 20.94 -16.13 -12.76
CA LEU A 103 21.36 -16.74 -11.49
C LEU A 103 22.42 -15.88 -10.82
N ASP A 104 22.07 -15.22 -9.72
CA ASP A 104 23.05 -14.60 -8.84
C ASP A 104 23.86 -15.64 -8.04
N ASN A 105 24.88 -15.19 -7.31
CA ASN A 105 25.73 -16.10 -6.52
C ASN A 105 24.94 -16.98 -5.52
N TYR A 106 23.80 -16.47 -5.01
CA TYR A 106 22.96 -17.21 -4.08
C TYR A 106 22.23 -18.35 -4.78
N LEU A 107 21.54 -18.07 -5.89
CA LEU A 107 20.84 -19.09 -6.70
C LEU A 107 21.83 -20.08 -7.31
N GLN A 108 22.99 -19.62 -7.78
CA GLN A 108 24.04 -20.48 -8.30
C GLN A 108 24.49 -21.53 -7.27
N HIS A 109 24.75 -21.11 -6.02
CA HIS A 109 25.17 -22.04 -4.97
C HIS A 109 24.07 -23.06 -4.65
N GLN A 110 22.81 -22.62 -4.51
CA GLN A 110 21.68 -23.51 -4.23
C GLN A 110 21.47 -24.53 -5.38
N ALA A 111 21.44 -24.04 -6.61
CA ALA A 111 21.34 -24.87 -7.81
C ALA A 111 22.50 -25.86 -7.91
N TYR A 112 23.73 -25.43 -7.64
CA TYR A 112 24.92 -26.30 -7.64
C TYR A 112 24.81 -27.41 -6.60
N VAL A 113 24.45 -27.08 -5.36
CA VAL A 113 24.28 -28.09 -4.30
C VAL A 113 23.21 -29.12 -4.71
N SER A 114 22.08 -28.68 -5.26
CA SER A 114 21.05 -29.58 -5.74
C SER A 114 21.49 -30.43 -6.93
N PHE A 115 22.18 -29.85 -7.91
CA PHE A 115 22.64 -30.55 -9.10
C PHE A 115 23.73 -31.56 -8.77
N ARG A 116 24.69 -31.18 -7.92
CA ARG A 116 25.70 -32.10 -7.38
C ARG A 116 25.05 -33.29 -6.68
N ARG A 117 24.04 -33.05 -5.85
CA ARG A 117 23.29 -34.11 -5.18
C ARG A 117 22.59 -35.01 -6.20
N PHE A 118 21.89 -34.41 -7.16
CA PHE A 118 21.22 -35.13 -8.25
C PHE A 118 22.20 -36.04 -9.01
N CYS A 119 23.37 -35.54 -9.40
CA CYS A 119 24.37 -36.32 -10.13
C CYS A 119 25.00 -37.47 -9.31
N LEU A 120 25.12 -37.34 -7.99
CA LEU A 120 25.81 -38.33 -7.14
C LEU A 120 24.87 -39.37 -6.52
N GLU A 121 23.62 -38.99 -6.27
CA GLU A 121 22.62 -39.83 -5.61
C GLU A 121 21.67 -40.52 -6.59
N ALA A 122 21.53 -40.03 -7.83
CA ALA A 122 20.74 -40.71 -8.85
C ALA A 122 21.28 -42.13 -9.10
N GLN A 123 20.37 -43.11 -9.18
CA GLN A 123 20.72 -44.48 -9.56
C GLN A 123 21.10 -44.54 -11.03
N ASN A 124 20.29 -43.90 -11.89
CA ASN A 124 20.54 -43.75 -13.31
C ASN A 124 20.56 -42.25 -13.65
N LEU A 125 21.62 -41.80 -14.32
CA LEU A 125 21.67 -40.44 -14.87
C LEU A 125 20.96 -40.41 -16.23
N PRO A 126 20.32 -39.28 -16.59
CA PRO A 126 19.90 -39.04 -17.96
C PRO A 126 21.05 -39.31 -18.95
N VAL A 127 20.76 -40.00 -20.05
CA VAL A 127 21.77 -40.49 -21.02
C VAL A 127 22.65 -39.36 -21.54
N ASP A 128 22.04 -38.22 -21.83
CA ASP A 128 22.67 -37.01 -22.32
C ASP A 128 23.73 -36.47 -21.33
N ILE A 129 23.39 -36.40 -20.03
CA ILE A 129 24.31 -36.01 -18.96
C ILE A 129 25.41 -37.06 -18.77
N HIS A 130 25.06 -38.35 -18.83
CA HIS A 130 25.99 -39.46 -18.63
C HIS A 130 27.10 -39.47 -19.70
N VAL A 131 26.74 -39.33 -20.98
CA VAL A 131 27.70 -39.28 -22.09
C VAL A 131 28.66 -38.10 -21.93
N VAL A 132 28.14 -36.91 -21.59
CA VAL A 132 28.97 -35.71 -21.39
C VAL A 132 29.97 -35.89 -20.25
N PHE A 133 29.57 -36.52 -19.13
CA PHE A 133 30.53 -36.86 -18.08
C PHE A 133 31.61 -37.82 -18.56
N SER A 134 31.25 -38.83 -19.35
CA SER A 134 32.22 -39.79 -19.90
C SER A 134 33.24 -39.11 -20.83
N ASP A 135 32.77 -38.26 -21.74
CA ASP A 135 33.63 -37.53 -22.68
C ASP A 135 34.61 -36.61 -21.95
N ILE A 136 34.16 -35.89 -20.91
CA ILE A 136 35.03 -35.03 -20.09
C ILE A 136 36.09 -35.88 -19.36
N LEU A 137 35.72 -37.04 -18.82
CA LEU A 137 36.65 -37.91 -18.11
C LEU A 137 37.67 -38.57 -19.04
N GLN A 138 37.31 -38.84 -20.29
CA GLN A 138 38.20 -39.37 -21.33
C GLN A 138 39.03 -38.27 -22.02
N GLY A 139 38.82 -37.00 -21.68
CA GLY A 139 39.52 -35.86 -22.27
C GLY A 139 39.02 -35.45 -23.66
N ALA A 140 37.85 -35.96 -24.07
CA ALA A 140 37.18 -35.62 -25.32
C ALA A 140 36.21 -34.41 -25.19
N GLY A 141 35.94 -33.94 -23.96
CA GLY A 141 35.06 -32.80 -23.67
C GLY A 141 35.63 -31.82 -22.63
N ASN A 142 34.97 -30.68 -22.45
CA ASN A 142 35.31 -29.64 -21.46
C ASN A 142 34.25 -29.56 -20.36
N GLU A 143 34.61 -29.15 -19.14
CA GLU A 143 33.61 -28.91 -18.08
C GLU A 143 32.50 -27.94 -18.48
N THR A 144 32.73 -27.01 -19.42
CA THR A 144 31.70 -26.10 -19.95
C THR A 144 30.53 -26.84 -20.60
N ASP A 145 30.73 -28.06 -21.08
CA ASP A 145 29.71 -28.85 -21.77
C ASP A 145 28.58 -29.29 -20.81
N LEU A 146 28.82 -29.23 -19.50
CA LEU A 146 27.79 -29.44 -18.46
C LEU A 146 26.83 -28.26 -18.30
N PHE A 147 27.17 -27.08 -18.83
CA PHE A 147 26.39 -25.86 -18.59
C PHE A 147 24.91 -25.97 -19.00
N PRO A 148 24.54 -26.47 -20.19
CA PRO A 148 23.14 -26.56 -20.59
C PRO A 148 22.30 -27.44 -19.65
N TYR A 149 22.89 -28.53 -19.15
CA TYR A 149 22.23 -29.47 -18.23
C TYR A 149 22.09 -28.87 -16.84
N PHE A 150 23.14 -28.20 -16.36
CA PHE A 150 23.09 -27.48 -15.09
C PHE A 150 22.03 -26.36 -15.14
N LEU A 151 21.99 -25.60 -16.23
CA LEU A 151 20.99 -24.54 -16.42
C LEU A 151 19.57 -25.10 -16.49
N ARG A 152 19.36 -26.24 -17.17
CA ARG A 152 18.06 -26.93 -17.17
C ARG A 152 17.65 -27.37 -15.76
N HIS A 153 18.57 -27.96 -14.99
CA HIS A 153 18.32 -28.33 -13.59
C HIS A 153 17.97 -27.11 -12.74
N ALA A 154 18.72 -26.02 -12.91
CA ALA A 154 18.48 -24.78 -12.21
C ALA A 154 17.10 -24.18 -12.52
N LYS A 155 16.65 -24.24 -13.78
CA LYS A 155 15.31 -23.80 -14.19
C LYS A 155 14.19 -24.66 -13.59
N LEU A 156 14.39 -25.98 -13.48
CA LEU A 156 13.44 -26.86 -12.77
C LEU A 156 13.35 -26.52 -11.27
N MET A 157 14.49 -26.19 -10.65
CA MET A 157 14.56 -25.78 -9.24
C MET A 157 13.99 -24.38 -9.02
N PHE A 158 14.17 -23.49 -9.98
CA PHE A 158 13.78 -22.08 -9.95
C PHE A 158 12.98 -21.71 -11.21
N PRO A 159 11.69 -22.08 -11.27
CA PRO A 159 10.88 -21.90 -12.49
C PRO A 159 10.72 -20.45 -12.94
N HIS A 160 10.89 -19.49 -12.02
CA HIS A 160 10.83 -18.06 -12.35
C HIS A 160 11.86 -17.66 -13.41
N LEU A 161 13.00 -18.35 -13.51
CA LEU A 161 14.06 -18.08 -14.49
C LEU A 161 13.55 -18.19 -15.94
N ASP A 162 12.53 -19.03 -16.20
CA ASP A 162 11.94 -19.21 -17.53
C ASP A 162 10.85 -18.18 -17.85
N CYS A 163 10.25 -17.56 -16.83
CA CYS A 163 9.09 -16.68 -17.01
C CYS A 163 9.27 -15.27 -16.42
N MET A 164 10.50 -14.83 -16.18
CA MET A 164 10.78 -13.49 -15.63
C MET A 164 10.14 -12.36 -16.44
N ASP A 165 10.17 -12.45 -17.77
CA ASP A 165 9.58 -11.42 -18.63
C ASP A 165 8.04 -11.43 -18.59
N ASP A 166 7.43 -12.60 -18.42
CA ASP A 166 5.98 -12.69 -18.26
C ASP A 166 5.55 -12.18 -16.89
N LEU A 167 6.29 -12.52 -15.83
CA LEU A 167 6.09 -11.94 -14.50
C LEU A 167 6.22 -10.42 -14.52
N ARG A 168 7.19 -9.86 -15.26
CA ARG A 168 7.33 -8.41 -15.46
C ARG A 168 6.11 -7.80 -16.16
N LYS A 169 5.59 -8.44 -17.20
CA LYS A 169 4.38 -7.97 -17.91
C LYS A 169 3.15 -8.03 -17.02
N ILE A 170 2.97 -9.12 -16.25
CA ILE A 170 1.83 -9.31 -15.34
C ILE A 170 1.86 -8.27 -14.21
N SER A 171 3.05 -7.95 -13.71
CA SER A 171 3.25 -6.97 -12.63
C SER A 171 3.50 -5.54 -13.12
N ASP A 172 3.27 -5.26 -14.41
CA ASP A 172 3.38 -3.90 -14.95
C ASP A 172 2.16 -3.06 -14.57
N LEU A 173 2.31 -2.27 -13.51
CA LEU A 173 1.26 -1.39 -13.00
C LEU A 173 1.44 0.08 -13.40
N ARG A 174 2.21 0.39 -14.46
CA ARG A 174 2.60 1.76 -14.82
C ARG A 174 1.45 2.68 -15.27
N SER A 175 0.34 2.14 -15.74
CA SER A 175 -0.80 2.91 -16.30
C SER A 175 -2.14 2.51 -15.67
N PRO A 176 -2.36 2.79 -14.37
CA PRO A 176 -3.53 2.32 -13.64
C PRO A 176 -4.85 2.91 -14.17
N ALA A 177 -4.83 4.08 -14.80
CA ALA A 177 -6.01 4.68 -15.42
C ALA A 177 -6.61 3.81 -16.54
N ASN A 178 -5.78 3.04 -17.24
CA ASN A 178 -6.20 2.17 -18.34
C ASN A 178 -6.95 0.92 -17.88
N TRP A 179 -6.88 0.58 -16.58
CA TRP A 179 -7.64 -0.53 -16.02
C TRP A 179 -9.15 -0.26 -15.97
N TYR A 180 -9.56 1.00 -16.16
CA TYR A 180 -10.94 1.45 -16.05
C TYR A 180 -11.45 2.06 -17.36
N PRO A 181 -11.59 1.28 -18.44
CA PRO A 181 -11.95 1.79 -19.76
C PRO A 181 -13.33 2.46 -19.78
N GLN A 182 -14.28 1.97 -18.98
CA GLN A 182 -15.62 2.56 -18.90
C GLN A 182 -15.61 3.97 -18.31
N ALA A 183 -14.79 4.20 -17.28
CA ALA A 183 -14.59 5.54 -16.73
C ALA A 183 -13.84 6.47 -17.69
N ARG A 184 -12.92 5.93 -18.51
CA ARG A 184 -12.23 6.69 -19.57
C ARG A 184 -13.12 7.02 -20.78
N ALA A 185 -14.19 6.26 -21.00
CA ALA A 185 -15.12 6.46 -22.10
C ALA A 185 -16.14 7.59 -21.85
N MET A 186 -16.18 8.14 -20.63
CA MET A 186 -17.07 9.24 -20.26
C MET A 186 -16.28 10.48 -19.86
N ASN A 187 -16.89 11.66 -20.02
CA ASN A 187 -16.32 12.88 -19.47
C ASN A 187 -16.60 12.95 -17.96
N ARG A 188 -15.55 13.02 -17.15
CA ARG A 188 -15.65 13.10 -15.68
C ARG A 188 -15.03 14.41 -15.22
N LYS A 189 -15.76 15.17 -14.39
CA LYS A 189 -15.26 16.38 -13.76
C LYS A 189 -14.90 16.09 -12.30
N VAL A 190 -13.68 16.43 -11.89
CA VAL A 190 -13.21 16.26 -10.52
C VAL A 190 -13.32 17.59 -9.76
N ILE A 191 -14.01 17.57 -8.62
CA ILE A 191 -14.20 18.74 -7.75
C ILE A 191 -13.57 18.43 -6.40
N PHE A 192 -12.44 19.06 -6.09
CA PHE A 192 -11.73 18.88 -4.84
C PHE A 192 -12.17 19.91 -3.80
N HIS A 193 -12.82 19.46 -2.73
CA HIS A 193 -13.14 20.25 -1.54
C HIS A 193 -11.98 20.22 -0.54
N ALA A 194 -11.07 21.19 -0.65
CA ALA A 194 -9.83 21.27 0.10
C ALA A 194 -10.01 22.11 1.37
N GLY A 195 -9.88 21.49 2.55
CA GLY A 195 -9.94 22.22 3.81
C GLY A 195 -9.56 21.37 5.01
N PRO A 196 -9.33 22.00 6.17
CA PRO A 196 -9.07 21.27 7.42
C PRO A 196 -10.32 20.49 7.86
N THR A 197 -10.19 19.67 8.91
CA THR A 197 -11.35 19.12 9.63
C THR A 197 -12.23 20.26 10.16
N ASN A 198 -13.53 20.00 10.32
CA ASN A 198 -14.52 21.00 10.77
C ASN A 198 -14.56 22.29 9.90
N SER A 199 -14.57 22.14 8.58
CA SER A 199 -14.62 23.26 7.61
C SER A 199 -15.87 23.28 6.73
N GLY A 200 -16.80 22.34 6.94
CA GLY A 200 -18.00 22.18 6.10
C GLY A 200 -17.75 21.57 4.72
N LYS A 201 -16.52 21.14 4.39
CA LYS A 201 -16.16 20.57 3.07
C LYS A 201 -17.08 19.43 2.62
N THR A 202 -17.31 18.45 3.51
CA THR A 202 -18.14 17.27 3.24
C THR A 202 -19.63 17.61 3.16
N TYR A 203 -20.07 18.66 3.87
CA TYR A 203 -21.47 19.11 3.83
C TYR A 203 -21.88 19.55 2.42
N HIS A 204 -21.07 20.39 1.76
CA HIS A 204 -21.37 20.84 0.40
C HIS A 204 -21.39 19.70 -0.63
N ALA A 205 -20.47 18.73 -0.51
CA ALA A 205 -20.48 17.54 -1.35
C ALA A 205 -21.77 16.72 -1.14
N LEU A 206 -22.17 16.52 0.13
CA LEU A 206 -23.40 15.79 0.47
C LEU A 206 -24.68 16.48 -0.01
N GLU A 207 -24.78 17.81 0.05
CA GLU A 207 -25.95 18.52 -0.53
C GLU A 207 -26.08 18.27 -2.05
N ARG A 208 -24.94 18.25 -2.77
CA ARG A 208 -24.93 17.94 -4.20
C ARG A 208 -25.30 16.47 -4.46
N PHE A 209 -24.83 15.55 -3.63
CA PHE A 209 -25.19 14.13 -3.71
C PHE A 209 -26.69 13.89 -3.48
N LEU A 210 -27.29 14.54 -2.48
CA LEU A 210 -28.72 14.38 -2.16
C LEU A 210 -29.66 14.90 -3.26
N THR A 211 -29.22 15.90 -4.02
CA THR A 211 -29.98 16.50 -5.11
C THR A 211 -29.77 15.83 -6.47
N ALA A 212 -28.77 14.95 -6.57
CA ALA A 212 -28.49 14.17 -7.78
C ALA A 212 -29.53 13.07 -8.01
N LYS A 213 -29.73 12.62 -9.25
CA LYS A 213 -30.60 11.48 -9.57
C LYS A 213 -30.04 10.15 -9.08
N SER A 214 -28.72 10.02 -9.08
CA SER A 214 -28.00 8.86 -8.59
C SER A 214 -26.65 9.26 -8.03
N GLY A 215 -26.17 8.51 -7.05
CA GLY A 215 -24.83 8.77 -6.53
C GLY A 215 -24.23 7.68 -5.67
N VAL A 216 -22.91 7.75 -5.51
CA VAL A 216 -22.16 6.88 -4.61
C VAL A 216 -21.33 7.69 -3.61
N TYR A 217 -21.51 7.43 -2.31
CA TYR A 217 -20.63 7.92 -1.26
C TYR A 217 -19.61 6.83 -0.88
N CYS A 218 -18.34 7.18 -0.89
CA CYS A 218 -17.22 6.30 -0.58
C CYS A 218 -16.54 6.78 0.70
N GLY A 219 -16.86 6.16 1.83
CA GLY A 219 -16.31 6.50 3.14
C GLY A 219 -15.08 5.67 3.52
N PRO A 220 -14.14 6.21 4.33
CA PRO A 220 -12.98 5.46 4.86
C PRO A 220 -13.37 4.43 5.92
N LEU A 221 -14.54 4.58 6.54
CA LEU A 221 -14.98 3.84 7.72
C LEU A 221 -16.43 3.40 7.60
N LYS A 222 -16.73 2.23 8.18
CA LYS A 222 -18.10 1.71 8.32
C LYS A 222 -19.03 2.69 9.03
N LEU A 223 -18.52 3.40 10.05
CA LEU A 223 -19.31 4.40 10.81
C LEU A 223 -19.79 5.53 9.89
N LEU A 224 -18.93 6.06 9.03
CA LEU A 224 -19.29 7.14 8.11
C LEU A 224 -20.24 6.66 7.01
N ALA A 225 -20.03 5.46 6.47
CA ALA A 225 -20.96 4.87 5.51
C ALA A 225 -22.37 4.73 6.12
N ASN A 226 -22.47 4.30 7.37
CA ASN A 226 -23.73 4.22 8.11
C ASN A 226 -24.33 5.60 8.41
N GLU A 227 -23.52 6.58 8.81
CA GLU A 227 -23.98 7.94 9.06
C GLU A 227 -24.61 8.56 7.81
N VAL A 228 -23.93 8.47 6.66
CA VAL A 228 -24.45 8.99 5.39
C VAL A 228 -25.70 8.23 4.95
N PHE A 229 -25.72 6.90 5.05
CA PHE A 229 -26.90 6.09 4.76
C PHE A 229 -28.12 6.54 5.57
N ASN A 230 -27.98 6.65 6.90
CA ASN A 230 -29.06 7.07 7.78
C ASN A 230 -29.50 8.51 7.48
N LYS A 231 -28.55 9.42 7.26
CA LYS A 231 -28.82 10.83 6.96
C LYS A 231 -29.57 11.01 5.65
N CYS A 232 -29.21 10.27 4.60
CA CYS A 232 -29.87 10.34 3.29
C CYS A 232 -31.32 9.86 3.38
N ASN A 233 -31.54 8.68 3.97
CA ASN A 233 -32.87 8.12 4.13
C ASN A 233 -33.76 9.00 5.03
N THR A 234 -33.20 9.57 6.12
CA THR A 234 -33.93 10.53 6.99
C THR A 234 -34.33 11.80 6.25
N ARG A 235 -33.52 12.25 5.29
CA ARG A 235 -33.82 13.41 4.43
C ARG A 235 -34.70 13.09 3.23
N GLY A 236 -35.14 11.85 3.08
CA GLY A 236 -36.06 11.43 2.01
C GLY A 236 -35.39 11.05 0.68
N THR A 237 -34.06 10.88 0.65
CA THR A 237 -33.34 10.34 -0.51
C THR A 237 -33.08 8.84 -0.26
N PRO A 238 -33.76 7.92 -0.97
CA PRO A 238 -33.52 6.48 -0.83
C PRO A 238 -32.06 6.15 -1.12
N CYS A 239 -31.38 5.59 -0.14
CA CYS A 239 -29.95 5.31 -0.22
C CYS A 239 -29.65 3.94 0.37
N ASP A 240 -29.00 3.06 -0.39
CA ASP A 240 -28.60 1.74 0.08
C ASP A 240 -27.27 1.81 0.88
N LEU A 241 -27.02 0.84 1.76
CA LEU A 241 -25.77 0.68 2.49
C LEU A 241 -25.00 -0.52 1.96
N VAL A 242 -23.71 -0.33 1.63
CA VAL A 242 -22.82 -1.44 1.25
C VAL A 242 -21.48 -1.34 1.97
N THR A 243 -21.23 -2.27 2.87
CA THR A 243 -19.95 -2.42 3.57
C THR A 243 -19.40 -3.85 3.37
N GLY A 244 -18.22 -4.14 3.90
CA GLY A 244 -17.65 -5.49 3.82
C GLY A 244 -18.51 -6.53 4.56
N GLU A 245 -19.13 -6.14 5.66
CA GLU A 245 -19.86 -7.04 6.56
C GLU A 245 -21.39 -6.97 6.41
N GLU A 246 -21.90 -5.90 5.81
CA GLU A 246 -23.33 -5.57 5.84
C GLU A 246 -23.79 -4.93 4.54
N ARG A 247 -24.98 -5.34 4.07
CA ARG A 247 -25.70 -4.73 2.96
C ARG A 247 -27.14 -4.50 3.35
N SER A 248 -27.66 -3.31 3.09
CA SER A 248 -29.04 -2.94 3.40
C SER A 248 -29.63 -2.12 2.26
N TYR A 249 -30.85 -2.45 1.86
CA TYR A 249 -31.61 -1.69 0.88
C TYR A 249 -32.46 -0.64 1.60
N ALA A 250 -32.61 0.54 0.99
CA ALA A 250 -33.58 1.53 1.48
C ALA A 250 -35.02 1.06 1.25
N ASP A 251 -35.28 0.39 0.13
CA ASP A 251 -36.58 -0.18 -0.20
C ASP A 251 -36.80 -1.51 0.56
N PRO A 252 -37.86 -1.63 1.39
CA PRO A 252 -38.23 -2.89 2.04
C PRO A 252 -38.49 -4.05 1.07
N ALA A 253 -38.84 -3.76 -0.20
CA ALA A 253 -39.01 -4.77 -1.24
C ALA A 253 -37.68 -5.29 -1.83
N GLY A 254 -36.55 -4.70 -1.44
CA GLY A 254 -35.21 -5.12 -1.87
C GLY A 254 -34.78 -4.62 -3.24
N ASN A 255 -35.44 -3.58 -3.78
CA ASN A 255 -35.01 -2.95 -5.02
C ASN A 255 -33.81 -2.01 -4.78
N PRO A 256 -32.82 -1.96 -5.71
CA PRO A 256 -31.68 -1.07 -5.57
C PRO A 256 -32.11 0.40 -5.71
N SER A 257 -31.56 1.23 -4.84
CA SER A 257 -31.77 2.69 -4.85
C SER A 257 -30.89 3.37 -5.88
N GLY A 258 -31.26 4.60 -6.27
CA GLY A 258 -30.40 5.48 -7.09
C GLY A 258 -29.13 5.92 -6.37
N HIS A 259 -29.15 5.93 -5.02
CA HIS A 259 -28.01 6.31 -4.20
C HIS A 259 -27.49 5.14 -3.38
N VAL A 260 -26.18 5.11 -3.17
CA VAL A 260 -25.53 4.11 -2.33
C VAL A 260 -24.45 4.76 -1.47
N SER A 261 -24.44 4.41 -0.18
CA SER A 261 -23.39 4.76 0.76
C SER A 261 -22.56 3.52 1.05
N CYS A 262 -21.25 3.59 0.82
CA CYS A 262 -20.37 2.45 0.95
C CYS A 262 -19.03 2.78 1.58
N THR A 263 -18.35 1.75 2.09
CA THR A 263 -16.90 1.84 2.34
C THR A 263 -16.18 1.86 1.00
N VAL A 264 -15.13 2.66 0.85
CA VAL A 264 -14.44 2.90 -0.43
C VAL A 264 -14.02 1.62 -1.16
N GLU A 265 -13.65 0.56 -0.43
CA GLU A 265 -13.31 -0.76 -0.97
C GLU A 265 -14.47 -1.43 -1.74
N MET A 266 -15.71 -1.17 -1.31
CA MET A 266 -16.92 -1.80 -1.83
C MET A 266 -17.55 -1.05 -2.99
N THR A 267 -16.93 0.06 -3.42
CA THR A 267 -17.43 0.89 -4.51
C THR A 267 -17.58 0.09 -5.80
N SER A 268 -18.77 0.16 -6.41
CA SER A 268 -19.01 -0.38 -7.76
C SER A 268 -18.41 0.52 -8.83
N LEU A 269 -17.70 -0.06 -9.79
CA LEU A 269 -17.11 0.65 -10.93
C LEU A 269 -17.86 0.40 -12.24
N SER A 270 -18.91 -0.41 -12.21
CA SER A 270 -19.73 -0.75 -13.37
C SER A 270 -21.04 0.04 -13.44
N ASN A 271 -21.40 0.72 -12.36
CA ASN A 271 -22.65 1.46 -12.25
C ASN A 271 -22.40 2.93 -12.60
N PRO A 272 -23.17 3.53 -13.53
CA PRO A 272 -23.10 4.95 -13.81
C PRO A 272 -23.80 5.76 -12.70
N TYR A 273 -23.17 6.84 -12.28
CA TYR A 273 -23.69 7.79 -11.29
C TYR A 273 -23.66 9.21 -11.84
N GLU A 274 -24.58 10.05 -11.38
CA GLU A 274 -24.48 11.48 -11.63
C GLU A 274 -23.38 12.09 -10.73
N VAL A 275 -23.36 11.70 -9.44
CA VAL A 275 -22.42 12.24 -8.44
C VAL A 275 -21.72 11.13 -7.67
N ALA A 276 -20.41 11.22 -7.53
CA ALA A 276 -19.64 10.41 -6.59
C ALA A 276 -18.97 11.29 -5.54
N ILE A 277 -18.99 10.86 -4.29
CA ILE A 277 -18.20 11.46 -3.20
C ILE A 277 -17.13 10.47 -2.78
N ILE A 278 -15.87 10.89 -2.78
CA ILE A 278 -14.76 10.16 -2.15
C ILE A 278 -14.29 10.97 -0.94
N ASP A 279 -14.56 10.44 0.25
CA ASP A 279 -14.20 11.10 1.49
C ASP A 279 -12.78 10.75 1.95
N GLU A 280 -12.18 11.66 2.71
CA GLU A 280 -10.80 11.59 3.19
C GLU A 280 -9.78 11.18 2.11
N ILE A 281 -9.79 11.87 0.96
CA ILE A 281 -8.98 11.50 -0.23
C ILE A 281 -7.48 11.39 0.03
N GLN A 282 -6.94 12.07 1.06
CA GLN A 282 -5.54 11.92 1.43
C GLN A 282 -5.17 10.50 1.87
N MET A 283 -6.14 9.65 2.21
CA MET A 283 -5.95 8.23 2.47
C MET A 283 -5.48 7.46 1.23
N ILE A 284 -5.49 8.06 0.04
CA ILE A 284 -4.83 7.51 -1.16
C ILE A 284 -3.34 7.21 -0.96
N LYS A 285 -2.68 7.91 -0.02
CA LYS A 285 -1.27 7.68 0.34
C LYS A 285 -1.08 6.59 1.41
N ASP A 286 -2.17 6.02 1.93
CA ASP A 286 -2.09 4.98 2.96
C ASP A 286 -1.38 3.74 2.41
N PRO A 287 -0.32 3.22 3.09
CA PRO A 287 0.47 2.11 2.57
C PRO A 287 -0.28 0.80 2.38
N GLN A 288 -1.40 0.60 3.09
CA GLN A 288 -2.14 -0.67 3.10
C GLN A 288 -3.47 -0.56 2.33
N ARG A 289 -4.18 0.56 2.48
CA ARG A 289 -5.54 0.77 1.96
C ARG A 289 -5.61 1.79 0.82
N GLY A 290 -4.55 2.54 0.54
CA GLY A 290 -4.56 3.63 -0.45
C GLY A 290 -4.94 3.19 -1.87
N TRP A 291 -4.76 1.90 -2.19
CA TRP A 291 -5.21 1.31 -3.45
C TRP A 291 -6.73 1.46 -3.67
N ALA A 292 -7.54 1.47 -2.62
CA ALA A 292 -8.99 1.59 -2.73
C ALA A 292 -9.41 3.00 -3.18
N TRP A 293 -8.75 4.05 -2.68
CA TRP A 293 -8.95 5.42 -3.13
C TRP A 293 -8.46 5.62 -4.56
N THR A 294 -7.30 5.04 -4.91
CA THR A 294 -6.80 5.06 -6.30
C THR A 294 -7.81 4.41 -7.25
N ARG A 295 -8.35 3.24 -6.86
CA ARG A 295 -9.39 2.52 -7.60
C ARG A 295 -10.66 3.35 -7.75
N ALA A 296 -11.13 3.98 -6.68
CA ALA A 296 -12.33 4.82 -6.70
C ALA A 296 -12.15 6.05 -7.60
N LEU A 297 -11.07 6.82 -7.38
CA LEU A 297 -10.78 8.03 -8.14
C LEU A 297 -10.64 7.74 -9.64
N LEU A 298 -9.87 6.72 -10.01
CA LEU A 298 -9.63 6.40 -11.42
C LEU A 298 -10.79 5.63 -12.07
N GLY A 299 -11.58 4.90 -11.29
CA GLY A 299 -12.50 3.89 -11.82
C GLY A 299 -13.99 4.18 -11.71
N ILE A 300 -14.43 5.09 -10.84
CA ILE A 300 -15.87 5.37 -10.69
C ILE A 300 -16.41 5.99 -11.98
N MET A 301 -17.52 5.45 -12.48
CA MET A 301 -18.27 6.03 -13.58
C MET A 301 -19.23 7.10 -13.05
N ALA A 302 -18.73 8.32 -12.83
CA ALA A 302 -19.56 9.45 -12.40
C ALA A 302 -19.27 10.71 -13.21
N GLU A 303 -20.32 11.49 -13.51
CA GLU A 303 -20.20 12.78 -14.21
C GLU A 303 -19.42 13.79 -13.36
N GLU A 304 -19.77 13.90 -12.07
CA GLU A 304 -19.06 14.72 -11.09
C GLU A 304 -18.46 13.86 -9.96
N ILE A 305 -17.16 13.97 -9.74
CA ILE A 305 -16.43 13.30 -8.65
C ILE A 305 -15.99 14.34 -7.63
N HIS A 306 -16.68 14.36 -6.49
CA HIS A 306 -16.40 15.23 -5.36
C HIS A 306 -15.41 14.56 -4.41
N LEU A 307 -14.23 15.16 -4.26
CA LEU A 307 -13.20 14.70 -3.35
C LEU A 307 -13.19 15.57 -2.10
N CYS A 308 -13.29 14.98 -0.92
CA CYS A 308 -13.21 15.70 0.35
C CYS A 308 -11.89 15.33 1.05
N GLY A 309 -11.09 16.32 1.44
CA GLY A 309 -9.87 16.03 2.20
C GLY A 309 -8.97 17.23 2.47
N GLU A 310 -7.78 16.95 2.99
CA GLU A 310 -6.77 17.96 3.26
C GLU A 310 -6.15 18.54 1.97
N ALA A 311 -5.71 19.79 2.03
CA ALA A 311 -5.07 20.47 0.89
C ALA A 311 -3.78 19.78 0.41
N GLY A 312 -3.11 19.00 1.27
CA GLY A 312 -1.88 18.27 0.92
C GLY A 312 -2.07 17.20 -0.16
N ALA A 313 -3.30 16.74 -0.41
CA ALA A 313 -3.58 15.75 -1.46
C ALA A 313 -3.89 16.37 -2.84
N VAL A 314 -4.05 17.70 -2.93
CA VAL A 314 -4.45 18.39 -4.17
C VAL A 314 -3.43 18.18 -5.29
N ASP A 315 -2.13 18.26 -5.00
CA ASP A 315 -1.11 18.15 -6.03
C ASP A 315 -1.04 16.74 -6.64
N LEU A 316 -1.19 15.69 -5.81
CA LEU A 316 -1.27 14.32 -6.30
C LEU A 316 -2.50 14.12 -7.18
N VAL A 317 -3.67 14.59 -6.74
CA VAL A 317 -4.90 14.51 -7.54
C VAL A 317 -4.75 15.28 -8.85
N ARG A 318 -4.10 16.45 -8.84
CA ARG A 318 -3.79 17.21 -10.06
C ARG A 318 -2.93 16.40 -11.02
N GLN A 319 -1.89 15.72 -10.53
CA GLN A 319 -1.08 14.86 -11.40
C GLN A 319 -1.89 13.69 -11.97
N LEU A 320 -2.73 13.04 -11.15
CA LEU A 320 -3.58 11.93 -11.62
C LEU A 320 -4.59 12.39 -12.68
N THR A 321 -5.27 13.52 -12.46
CA THR A 321 -6.25 14.09 -13.40
C THR A 321 -5.60 14.54 -14.71
N LEU A 322 -4.35 15.03 -14.67
CA LEU A 322 -3.57 15.29 -15.88
C LEU A 322 -3.31 14.02 -16.70
N THR A 323 -3.05 12.87 -16.06
CA THR A 323 -2.87 11.60 -16.79
C THR A 323 -4.16 11.06 -17.41
N THR A 324 -5.32 11.40 -16.85
CA THR A 324 -6.64 10.98 -17.36
C THR A 324 -7.25 11.99 -18.33
N GLY A 325 -6.72 13.21 -18.39
CA GLY A 325 -7.28 14.31 -19.20
C GLY A 325 -8.59 14.86 -18.61
N GLU A 326 -8.76 14.76 -17.29
CA GLU A 326 -9.99 15.18 -16.59
C GLU A 326 -9.85 16.58 -15.99
N ASP A 327 -10.94 17.35 -16.00
CA ASP A 327 -10.97 18.70 -15.43
C ASP A 327 -10.94 18.64 -13.89
N LEU A 328 -10.07 19.44 -13.28
CA LEU A 328 -9.96 19.58 -11.82
C LEU A 328 -10.36 20.99 -11.35
N GLU A 329 -11.45 21.10 -10.61
CA GLU A 329 -11.86 22.30 -9.88
C GLU A 329 -11.50 22.17 -8.41
N VAL A 330 -10.77 23.13 -7.84
CA VAL A 330 -10.41 23.12 -6.41
C VAL A 330 -11.20 24.20 -5.66
N ARG A 331 -11.96 23.78 -4.64
CA ARG A 331 -12.73 24.63 -3.73
C ARG A 331 -12.07 24.64 -2.36
N HIS A 332 -11.65 25.81 -1.90
CA HIS A 332 -10.97 25.96 -0.62
C HIS A 332 -11.94 26.30 0.52
N TYR A 333 -11.79 25.61 1.64
CA TYR A 333 -12.60 25.76 2.85
C TYR A 333 -11.71 26.13 4.04
N LYS A 334 -12.21 27.05 4.87
CA LYS A 334 -11.59 27.43 6.14
C LYS A 334 -12.31 26.76 7.30
N ARG A 335 -11.61 26.58 8.43
CA ARG A 335 -12.19 26.01 9.64
C ARG A 335 -13.34 26.91 10.13
N LEU A 336 -14.44 26.30 10.57
CA LEU A 336 -15.63 27.01 11.05
C LEU A 336 -15.37 27.73 12.37
N THR A 337 -14.53 27.15 13.22
CA THR A 337 -14.14 27.69 14.53
C THR A 337 -12.63 27.85 14.64
N SER A 338 -12.16 28.89 15.33
CA SER A 338 -10.72 29.11 15.56
C SER A 338 -10.16 28.07 16.53
N LEU A 339 -8.99 27.53 16.23
CA LEU A 339 -8.20 26.69 17.12
C LEU A 339 -7.08 27.54 17.74
N LYS A 340 -6.89 27.45 19.06
CA LYS A 340 -5.75 28.07 19.76
C LYS A 340 -5.02 27.01 20.58
N VAL A 341 -3.70 27.02 20.50
CA VAL A 341 -2.86 26.17 21.35
C VAL A 341 -2.62 26.92 22.65
N GLU A 342 -2.85 26.28 23.80
CA GLU A 342 -2.55 26.87 25.10
C GLU A 342 -1.03 26.94 25.36
N ASP A 343 -0.61 27.93 26.16
CA ASP A 343 0.80 28.17 26.48
C ASP A 343 1.35 27.20 27.53
N SER A 344 0.48 26.47 28.24
CA SER A 344 0.83 25.53 29.30
C SER A 344 0.20 24.16 29.08
N ALA A 345 0.90 23.10 29.51
CA ALA A 345 0.35 21.76 29.55
C ALA A 345 -0.63 21.58 30.73
N LEU A 346 -1.49 20.57 30.65
CA LEU A 346 -2.48 20.22 31.68
C LEU A 346 -1.86 20.02 33.09
N GLY A 347 -0.63 19.52 33.17
CA GLY A 347 0.09 19.28 34.43
C GLY A 347 -0.43 18.06 35.20
N SER A 348 -1.55 18.19 35.91
CA SER A 348 -2.20 17.11 36.67
C SER A 348 -3.56 16.76 36.07
N LEU A 349 -3.97 15.49 36.19
CA LEU A 349 -5.32 15.04 35.82
C LEU A 349 -6.43 15.68 36.68
N ASP A 350 -6.07 16.25 37.84
CA ASP A 350 -7.02 17.01 38.66
C ASP A 350 -7.56 18.26 37.93
N ASN A 351 -6.77 18.80 37.00
CA ASN A 351 -7.09 20.01 36.23
C ASN A 351 -8.03 19.75 35.05
N VAL A 352 -8.43 18.50 34.79
CA VAL A 352 -9.32 18.15 33.66
C VAL A 352 -10.70 18.77 33.85
N LEU A 353 -11.18 19.48 32.84
CA LEU A 353 -12.46 20.18 32.86
C LEU A 353 -13.53 19.46 32.02
N PRO A 354 -14.83 19.75 32.27
CA PRO A 354 -15.90 19.31 31.39
C PRO A 354 -15.68 19.78 29.95
N GLY A 355 -15.70 18.84 29.00
CA GLY A 355 -15.43 19.06 27.58
C GLY A 355 -14.04 18.62 27.12
N ASP A 356 -13.15 18.27 28.04
CA ASP A 356 -11.79 17.82 27.73
C ASP A 356 -11.77 16.44 27.09
N CYS A 357 -10.86 16.27 26.13
CA CYS A 357 -10.54 14.99 25.52
C CYS A 357 -9.04 14.68 25.67
N ILE A 358 -8.72 13.65 26.46
CA ILE A 358 -7.34 13.16 26.62
C ILE A 358 -7.07 12.08 25.58
N VAL A 359 -6.17 12.37 24.65
CA VAL A 359 -5.78 11.44 23.59
C VAL A 359 -4.58 10.60 24.03
N CYS A 360 -4.75 9.28 24.07
CA CYS A 360 -3.73 8.31 24.43
C CYS A 360 -3.34 7.44 23.22
N PHE A 361 -2.11 6.93 23.21
CA PHE A 361 -1.59 6.09 22.12
C PHE A 361 -1.45 4.61 22.47
N SER A 362 -1.88 4.20 23.68
CA SER A 362 -1.93 2.80 24.08
C SER A 362 -3.17 2.51 24.92
N LYS A 363 -3.67 1.26 24.87
CA LYS A 363 -4.79 0.83 25.71
C LYS A 363 -4.44 0.91 27.21
N ASN A 364 -3.19 0.68 27.56
CA ASN A 364 -2.74 0.78 28.95
C ASN A 364 -2.89 2.20 29.49
N ASP A 365 -2.54 3.20 28.67
CA ASP A 365 -2.71 4.61 29.03
C ASP A 365 -4.20 4.96 29.16
N ILE A 366 -5.05 4.49 28.23
CA ILE A 366 -6.51 4.67 28.33
C ILE A 366 -7.02 4.20 29.70
N TYR A 367 -6.69 2.96 30.10
CA TYR A 367 -7.16 2.41 31.38
C TYR A 367 -6.54 3.08 32.60
N SER A 368 -5.27 3.50 32.50
CA SER A 368 -4.59 4.22 33.58
C SER A 368 -5.25 5.58 33.81
N VAL A 369 -5.38 6.37 32.75
CA VAL A 369 -5.96 7.73 32.78
C VAL A 369 -7.44 7.66 33.19
N SER A 370 -8.23 6.76 32.61
CA SER A 370 -9.66 6.66 32.95
C SER A 370 -9.85 6.32 34.43
N ARG A 371 -9.09 5.35 34.97
CA ARG A 371 -9.16 4.98 36.39
C ARG A 371 -8.72 6.09 37.33
N THR A 372 -7.68 6.85 36.96
CA THR A 372 -7.23 7.98 37.79
C THR A 372 -8.30 9.07 37.88
N ILE A 373 -8.98 9.36 36.76
CA ILE A 373 -10.04 10.37 36.74
C ILE A 373 -11.29 9.85 37.47
N GLU A 374 -11.65 8.57 37.30
CA GLU A 374 -12.75 7.93 38.04
C GLU A 374 -12.49 7.92 39.56
N ALA A 375 -11.24 7.71 39.99
CA ALA A 375 -10.84 7.77 41.39
C ALA A 375 -11.01 9.18 42.00
N SER A 376 -11.00 10.23 41.18
CA SER A 376 -11.31 11.62 41.59
C SER A 376 -12.83 11.91 41.65
N GLY A 377 -13.68 10.91 41.41
CA GLY A 377 -15.14 11.01 41.47
C GLY A 377 -15.79 11.55 40.20
N ARG A 378 -15.07 11.59 39.07
CA ARG A 378 -15.57 12.11 37.78
C ARG A 378 -15.85 10.96 36.81
N GLU A 379 -16.93 11.07 36.04
CA GLU A 379 -17.27 10.08 35.01
C GLU A 379 -16.53 10.35 33.69
N VAL A 380 -16.04 9.27 33.07
CA VAL A 380 -15.26 9.31 31.82
C VAL A 380 -15.91 8.45 30.74
N ALA A 381 -15.99 8.98 29.53
CA ALA A 381 -16.30 8.23 28.33
C ALA A 381 -15.00 7.70 27.72
N VAL A 382 -15.01 6.46 27.23
CA VAL A 382 -13.81 5.81 26.69
C VAL A 382 -14.01 5.38 25.25
N ILE A 383 -13.14 5.83 24.34
CA ILE A 383 -13.21 5.49 22.91
C ILE A 383 -11.84 5.04 22.38
N TYR A 384 -11.72 3.78 21.97
CA TYR A 384 -10.53 3.27 21.28
C TYR A 384 -10.91 2.39 20.10
N GLY A 385 -9.96 2.19 19.17
CA GLY A 385 -10.22 1.57 17.86
C GLY A 385 -10.91 0.20 17.90
N GLY A 386 -10.59 -0.65 18.89
CA GLY A 386 -11.14 -2.01 19.02
C GLY A 386 -12.56 -2.10 19.58
N LEU A 387 -13.21 -0.99 19.96
CA LEU A 387 -14.60 -1.02 20.42
C LEU A 387 -15.58 -1.32 19.27
N PRO A 388 -16.67 -2.08 19.53
CA PRO A 388 -17.75 -2.25 18.58
C PRO A 388 -18.35 -0.90 18.15
N PRO A 389 -18.85 -0.76 16.90
CA PRO A 389 -19.46 0.49 16.41
C PRO A 389 -20.56 1.03 17.32
N GLY A 390 -21.48 0.17 17.78
CA GLY A 390 -22.55 0.56 18.69
C GLY A 390 -22.05 1.10 20.03
N THR A 391 -20.98 0.51 20.58
CA THR A 391 -20.35 0.99 21.81
C THR A 391 -19.68 2.36 21.61
N LYS A 392 -19.00 2.57 20.48
CA LYS A 392 -18.40 3.87 20.14
C LYS A 392 -19.46 4.96 20.05
N LEU A 393 -20.57 4.68 19.37
CA LEU A 393 -21.70 5.61 19.24
C LEU A 393 -22.34 5.91 20.60
N ALA A 394 -22.53 4.90 21.45
CA ALA A 394 -23.09 5.09 22.79
C ALA A 394 -22.17 5.94 23.69
N GLN A 395 -20.85 5.70 23.66
CA GLN A 395 -19.87 6.49 24.40
C GLN A 395 -19.81 7.95 23.90
N ALA A 396 -19.82 8.14 22.58
CA ALA A 396 -19.88 9.46 21.97
C ALA A 396 -21.17 10.21 22.32
N ALA A 397 -22.33 9.52 22.27
CA ALA A 397 -23.61 10.09 22.65
C ALA A 397 -23.63 10.50 24.13
N LYS A 398 -23.10 9.65 25.03
CA LYS A 398 -22.98 9.96 26.46
C LYS A 398 -22.13 11.21 26.70
N PHE A 399 -20.99 11.35 26.01
CA PHE A 399 -20.11 12.51 26.11
C PHE A 399 -20.75 13.79 25.56
N ASN A 400 -21.48 13.69 24.43
CA ASN A 400 -22.10 14.83 23.76
C ASN A 400 -23.38 15.33 24.45
N ASP A 401 -24.08 14.48 25.20
CA ASP A 401 -25.34 14.80 25.86
C ASP A 401 -25.14 15.91 26.91
N PRO A 402 -25.74 17.12 26.73
CA PRO A 402 -25.66 18.23 27.67
C PRO A 402 -26.01 17.85 29.12
N ASP A 403 -26.98 16.96 29.31
CA ASP A 403 -27.53 16.60 30.61
C ASP A 403 -26.77 15.46 31.31
N SER A 404 -25.83 14.82 30.62
CA SER A 404 -24.99 13.75 31.20
C SER A 404 -23.92 14.30 32.14
N SER A 405 -23.69 13.60 33.26
CA SER A 405 -22.54 13.82 34.17
C SER A 405 -21.19 13.51 33.52
N CYS A 406 -21.18 12.76 32.42
CA CYS A 406 -19.98 12.25 31.78
C CYS A 406 -19.44 13.24 30.74
N LYS A 407 -18.61 14.18 31.18
CA LYS A 407 -18.07 15.28 30.36
C LYS A 407 -16.60 15.18 30.03
N ILE A 408 -15.96 14.05 30.33
CA ILE A 408 -14.54 13.84 30.05
C ILE A 408 -14.42 12.66 29.08
N LEU A 409 -13.66 12.84 28.01
CA LEU A 409 -13.38 11.78 27.04
C LEU A 409 -11.92 11.34 27.15
N VAL A 410 -11.69 10.04 27.27
CA VAL A 410 -10.36 9.43 27.15
C VAL A 410 -10.37 8.54 25.92
N ALA A 411 -9.56 8.87 24.93
CA ALA A 411 -9.66 8.22 23.63
C ALA A 411 -8.31 7.98 22.95
N THR A 412 -8.28 7.12 21.94
CA THR A 412 -7.13 7.04 21.04
C THR A 412 -7.32 7.93 19.82
N ASP A 413 -6.30 7.98 18.96
CA ASP A 413 -6.35 8.51 17.59
C ASP A 413 -7.56 8.06 16.74
N ALA A 414 -8.28 7.02 17.15
CA ALA A 414 -9.53 6.56 16.55
C ALA A 414 -10.63 7.64 16.49
N ILE A 415 -10.56 8.70 17.29
CA ILE A 415 -11.51 9.84 17.21
C ILE A 415 -11.17 10.84 16.10
N GLY A 416 -10.00 10.72 15.48
CA GLY A 416 -9.57 11.63 14.42
C GLY A 416 -10.47 11.61 13.18
N MET A 417 -11.32 10.60 13.05
CA MET A 417 -12.31 10.46 11.98
C MET A 417 -13.51 9.60 12.40
N GLY A 418 -14.67 9.86 11.82
CA GLY A 418 -15.83 8.95 11.88
C GLY A 418 -16.70 8.99 13.13
N LEU A 419 -16.50 9.96 14.02
CA LEU A 419 -17.39 10.25 15.14
C LEU A 419 -17.59 11.76 15.26
N ASN A 420 -18.84 12.20 15.39
CA ASN A 420 -19.17 13.57 15.74
C ASN A 420 -19.05 13.74 17.26
N LEU A 421 -18.04 14.48 17.72
CA LEU A 421 -17.76 14.70 19.14
C LEU A 421 -17.74 16.20 19.47
N CYS A 422 -18.42 16.59 20.54
CA CYS A 422 -18.48 17.95 21.07
C CYS A 422 -17.33 18.22 22.04
N VAL A 423 -16.10 18.16 21.55
CA VAL A 423 -14.89 18.46 22.34
C VAL A 423 -14.64 19.97 22.35
N ILE A 424 -14.22 20.53 23.48
CA ILE A 424 -13.75 21.92 23.56
C ILE A 424 -12.32 21.96 23.01
N ILE A 425 -12.10 22.80 21.99
CA ILE A 425 -10.87 22.85 21.18
C ILE A 425 -10.32 24.27 21.09
#